data_AF-A0A4Y2MSY4-F1
#
_entry.id   AF-A0A4Y2MSY4-F1
#
_cell.length_a   1.000
_cell.length_b   1.000
_cell.length_c   1.000
_cell.angle_alpha   90.00
_cell.angle_beta   90.00
_cell.angle_gamma   90.00
#
_symmetry.space_group_name_H-M   'P 1'
#
loop_
_entity.id
_entity.type
_entity.pdbx_description
1 polymer ?
#
loop_
_entity_poly.entity_id
_entity_poly.type
_entity_poly.pdbx_seq_one_letter_code
_entity_poly.pdbx_strand_id
1 'polypeptide(L)'
;MSSVEQLWMNHKENLSEDIQHQACIQQENIDLDYCNIIFNRALIDIEDKIILLGGSDLKSFGFPQPNQNRDSVLTSEELSERNYDIDVLTTYIEENEPKMVQDQKEAFEKITRAVFDRRGGIYIYIYIFGCSWWHW
;
A
#
# COMPACT_ATOMS: atom_id res chain seq x y z
N MET A 1 7.75 -34.89 -9.44
CA MET A 1 7.81 -33.43 -9.25
C MET A 1 6.38 -32.94 -9.29
N SER A 2 5.87 -32.35 -8.22
CA SER A 2 4.51 -31.79 -8.22
C SER A 2 4.43 -30.71 -9.29
N SER A 3 3.37 -30.71 -10.11
CA SER A 3 3.13 -29.63 -11.06
C SER A 3 2.96 -28.31 -10.30
N VAL A 4 3.41 -27.21 -10.89
CA VAL A 4 3.28 -25.87 -10.30
C VAL A 4 1.81 -25.53 -9.98
N GLU A 5 0.89 -26.01 -10.82
CA GLU A 5 -0.55 -25.90 -10.58
C GLU A 5 -1.00 -26.65 -9.30
N GLN A 6 -0.44 -27.83 -9.03
CA GLN A 6 -0.73 -28.57 -7.79
C GLN A 6 -0.14 -27.87 -6.56
N LEU A 7 1.05 -27.26 -6.71
CA LEU A 7 1.66 -26.48 -5.64
C LEU A 7 0.78 -25.28 -5.29
N TRP A 8 0.29 -24.55 -6.30
CA TRP A 8 -0.66 -23.47 -6.11
C TRP A 8 -1.93 -23.94 -5.40
N MET A 9 -2.58 -25.00 -5.88
CA MET A 9 -3.83 -25.48 -5.27
C MET A 9 -3.66 -25.91 -3.81
N ASN A 10 -2.49 -26.46 -3.44
CA ASN A 10 -2.20 -26.89 -2.08
C ASN A 10 -1.82 -25.75 -1.13
N HIS A 11 -1.35 -24.61 -1.66
CA HIS A 11 -0.77 -23.54 -0.84
C HIS A 11 -1.38 -22.15 -1.08
N LYS A 12 -2.38 -22.01 -1.96
CA LYS A 12 -3.00 -20.72 -2.31
C LYS A 12 -3.54 -19.95 -1.10
N GLU A 13 -4.08 -20.64 -0.09
CA GLU A 13 -4.57 -20.02 1.15
C GLU A 13 -3.39 -19.43 1.93
N ASN A 14 -2.37 -20.24 2.21
CA ASN A 14 -1.14 -19.76 2.88
C ASN A 14 -0.43 -18.63 2.10
N LEU A 15 -0.42 -18.68 0.76
CA LEU A 15 0.19 -17.66 -0.09
C LEU A 15 -0.64 -16.38 -0.21
N SER A 16 -1.86 -16.37 0.35
CA SER A 16 -2.75 -15.21 0.32
C SER A 16 -3.26 -14.80 1.71
N GLU A 17 -2.67 -15.38 2.77
CA GLU A 17 -3.01 -15.11 4.18
C GLU A 17 -2.79 -13.64 4.53
N ASP A 18 -1.67 -13.06 4.09
CA ASP A 18 -1.34 -11.65 4.28
C ASP A 18 -2.33 -10.73 3.57
N ILE A 19 -2.73 -11.07 2.34
CA ILE A 19 -3.74 -10.34 1.57
C ILE A 19 -5.12 -10.43 2.24
N GLN A 20 -5.51 -11.61 2.74
CA GLN A 20 -6.74 -11.78 3.50
C GLN A 20 -6.72 -10.92 4.77
N HIS A 21 -5.63 -10.97 5.52
CA HIS A 21 -5.46 -10.20 6.74
C HIS A 21 -5.56 -8.69 6.47
N GLN A 22 -4.94 -8.19 5.40
CA GLN A 22 -5.08 -6.80 4.97
C GLN A 22 -6.52 -6.45 4.61
N ALA A 23 -7.23 -7.32 3.87
CA ALA A 23 -8.62 -7.11 3.51
C ALA A 23 -9.55 -7.07 4.75
N CYS A 24 -9.30 -7.93 5.74
CA CYS A 24 -10.03 -7.93 7.02
C CYS A 24 -9.87 -6.60 7.77
N ILE A 25 -8.63 -6.09 7.87
CA ILE A 25 -8.35 -4.80 8.51
C ILE A 25 -9.08 -3.66 7.79
N GLN A 26 -9.01 -3.63 6.46
CA GLN A 26 -9.60 -2.54 5.68
C GLN A 26 -11.13 -2.49 5.73
N GLN A 27 -11.78 -3.64 5.87
CA GLN A 27 -13.25 -3.74 5.86
C GLN A 27 -13.85 -3.82 7.28
N GLU A 28 -13.02 -3.67 8.33
CA GLU A 28 -13.40 -3.92 9.74
C GLU A 28 -14.11 -5.28 9.93
N ASN A 29 -13.85 -6.23 9.03
CA ASN A 29 -14.51 -7.52 9.01
C ASN A 29 -13.51 -8.60 9.44
N ILE A 30 -13.72 -9.11 10.65
CA ILE A 30 -12.82 -10.07 11.30
C ILE A 30 -12.88 -11.46 10.63
N ASP A 31 -13.93 -11.75 9.84
CA ASP A 31 -14.22 -13.08 9.30
C ASP A 31 -14.42 -13.06 7.78
N LEU A 32 -13.50 -12.39 7.06
CA LEU A 32 -13.53 -12.36 5.60
C LEU A 32 -12.92 -13.64 5.04
N ASP A 33 -13.77 -14.56 4.58
CA ASP A 33 -13.36 -15.86 4.01
C ASP A 33 -12.55 -15.69 2.71
N TYR A 34 -11.74 -16.70 2.39
CA TYR A 34 -10.96 -16.73 1.16
C TYR A 34 -11.87 -16.70 -0.06
N CYS A 35 -11.73 -15.67 -0.88
CA CYS A 35 -12.49 -15.52 -2.12
C CYS A 35 -11.57 -15.41 -3.33
N ASN A 36 -12.14 -15.58 -4.53
CA ASN A 36 -11.39 -15.48 -5.78
C ASN A 36 -10.64 -14.15 -5.94
N ILE A 37 -11.10 -13.07 -5.31
CA ILE A 37 -10.41 -11.77 -5.34
C ILE A 37 -9.08 -11.84 -4.58
N ILE A 38 -9.06 -12.46 -3.40
CA ILE A 38 -7.86 -12.65 -2.58
C ILE A 38 -6.85 -13.53 -3.32
N PHE A 39 -7.30 -14.67 -3.87
CA PHE A 39 -6.43 -15.54 -4.66
C PHE A 39 -5.91 -14.86 -5.93
N ASN A 40 -6.74 -14.05 -6.59
CA ASN A 40 -6.34 -13.32 -7.78
C ASN A 40 -5.26 -12.27 -7.46
N ARG A 41 -5.39 -11.58 -6.32
CA ARG A 41 -4.39 -10.62 -5.86
C ARG A 41 -3.07 -11.32 -5.55
N ALA A 42 -3.09 -12.47 -4.88
CA ALA A 42 -1.89 -13.25 -4.63
C ALA A 42 -1.18 -13.68 -5.93
N LEU A 43 -1.95 -14.06 -6.96
CA LEU A 43 -1.38 -14.35 -8.28
C LEU A 43 -0.70 -13.12 -8.90
N ILE A 44 -1.32 -11.94 -8.81
CA ILE A 44 -0.70 -10.68 -9.30
C ILE A 44 0.61 -10.40 -8.56
N ASP A 45 0.63 -10.52 -7.24
CA ASP A 45 1.82 -10.21 -6.44
C ASP A 45 2.96 -11.20 -6.73
N ILE A 46 2.65 -12.47 -7.01
CA ILE A 46 3.63 -13.47 -7.47
C ILE A 46 4.13 -13.11 -8.87
N GLU A 47 3.24 -12.67 -9.78
CA GLU A 47 3.61 -12.22 -11.13
C GLU A 47 4.63 -11.09 -11.08
N ASP A 48 4.33 -10.05 -10.30
CA ASP A 48 5.16 -8.86 -10.18
C ASP A 48 6.53 -9.20 -9.59
N LYS A 49 6.60 -10.10 -8.60
CA LYS A 49 7.87 -10.59 -8.06
C LYS A 49 8.68 -11.36 -9.10
N ILE A 50 8.05 -12.19 -9.91
CA ILE A 50 8.74 -12.93 -10.99
C ILE A 50 9.28 -11.95 -12.03
N ILE A 51 8.49 -10.97 -12.46
CA ILE A 51 8.91 -9.94 -13.41
C ILE A 51 10.08 -9.13 -12.85
N LEU A 52 10.01 -8.71 -11.58
CA LEU A 52 11.07 -7.97 -10.89
C LEU A 52 12.41 -8.74 -10.87
N LEU A 53 12.35 -10.07 -10.71
CA LEU A 53 13.52 -10.95 -10.72
C LEU A 53 14.06 -11.21 -12.14
N GLY A 54 13.52 -10.57 -13.17
CA GLY A 54 13.89 -10.76 -14.58
C GLY A 54 13.27 -12.00 -15.20
N GLY A 55 12.23 -12.57 -14.57
CA GLY A 55 11.47 -13.69 -15.08
C GLY A 55 10.46 -13.30 -16.18
N SER A 56 9.84 -14.32 -16.78
CA SER A 56 8.77 -14.16 -17.77
C SER A 56 7.38 -14.21 -17.11
N ASP A 57 6.32 -14.03 -17.89
CA ASP A 57 4.91 -14.14 -17.48
C ASP A 57 4.61 -15.46 -16.71
N LEU A 58 3.73 -15.41 -15.70
CA LEU A 58 3.28 -16.56 -14.89
C LEU A 58 2.86 -17.78 -15.71
N LYS A 59 2.33 -17.57 -16.91
CA LYS A 59 1.93 -18.64 -17.84
C LYS A 59 3.11 -19.55 -18.22
N SER A 60 4.32 -19.01 -18.28
CA SER A 60 5.54 -19.78 -18.56
C SER A 60 5.89 -20.78 -17.45
N PHE A 61 5.35 -20.57 -16.24
CA PHE A 61 5.55 -21.42 -15.07
C PHE A 61 4.35 -22.34 -14.78
N GLY A 62 3.23 -22.20 -15.48
CA GLY A 62 2.04 -23.05 -15.30
C GLY A 62 1.09 -22.61 -14.18
N PHE A 63 1.14 -21.33 -13.78
CA PHE A 63 0.15 -20.74 -12.88
C PHE A 63 -1.14 -20.33 -13.61
N PRO A 64 -2.30 -20.29 -12.92
CA PRO A 64 -3.50 -19.66 -13.45
C PRO A 64 -3.25 -18.16 -13.67
N GLN A 65 -3.73 -17.65 -14.80
CA GLN A 65 -3.52 -16.25 -15.18
C GLN A 65 -4.34 -15.33 -14.25
N PRO A 66 -3.73 -14.30 -13.64
CA PRO A 66 -4.48 -13.32 -12.89
C PRO A 66 -5.42 -12.52 -13.82
N ASN A 67 -6.64 -12.26 -13.34
CA ASN A 67 -7.52 -11.28 -13.93
C ASN A 67 -6.87 -9.90 -13.81
N GLN A 68 -6.43 -9.38 -14.96
CA GLN A 68 -5.57 -8.22 -15.12
C GLN A 68 -6.33 -6.89 -14.95
N ASN A 69 -7.23 -6.79 -13.96
CA ASN A 69 -7.81 -5.50 -13.57
C ASN A 69 -6.83 -4.81 -12.60
N ARG A 70 -5.66 -4.41 -13.15
CA ARG A 70 -4.54 -3.82 -12.40
C ARG A 70 -4.85 -2.43 -11.84
N ASP A 71 -5.93 -1.81 -12.32
CA ASP A 71 -6.26 -0.41 -12.02
C ASP A 71 -6.88 -0.20 -10.63
N SER A 72 -7.33 -1.26 -9.94
CA SER A 72 -8.11 -1.12 -8.70
C SER A 72 -7.37 -1.53 -7.43
N VAL A 73 -6.15 -2.07 -7.51
CA VAL A 73 -5.51 -2.69 -6.35
C VAL A 73 -4.16 -2.04 -6.07
N LEU A 74 -4.22 -0.97 -5.26
CA LEU A 74 -3.07 -0.26 -4.69
C LEU A 74 -2.05 -1.24 -4.11
N THR A 75 -0.76 -0.98 -4.25
CA THR A 75 0.28 -1.87 -3.70
C THR A 75 0.14 -1.97 -2.17
N SER A 76 0.65 -3.05 -1.58
CA SER A 76 0.67 -3.21 -0.11
C SER A 76 1.35 -2.02 0.59
N GLU A 77 2.37 -1.44 -0.04
CA GLU A 77 3.07 -0.23 0.42
C GLU A 77 2.13 1.00 0.40
N GLU A 78 1.42 1.25 -0.71
CA GLU A 78 0.46 2.35 -0.80
C GLU A 78 -0.72 2.21 0.18
N LEU A 79 -1.16 0.98 0.45
CA LEU A 79 -2.21 0.70 1.43
C LEU A 79 -1.73 0.96 2.86
N SER A 80 -0.50 0.54 3.18
CA SER A 80 0.11 0.83 4.48
C SER A 80 0.36 2.33 4.67
N GLU A 81 0.76 3.04 3.60
CA GLU A 81 0.93 4.48 3.63
C GLU A 81 -0.40 5.19 3.84
N ARG A 82 -1.49 4.74 3.21
CA ARG A 82 -2.81 5.39 3.34
C ARG A 82 -3.61 4.97 4.57
N ASN A 83 -3.12 4.02 5.36
CA ASN A 83 -3.81 3.52 6.56
C ASN A 83 -3.60 4.45 7.76
N TYR A 84 -4.06 5.70 7.64
CA TYR A 84 -3.99 6.68 8.70
C TYR A 84 -5.26 6.69 9.56
N ASP A 85 -5.09 6.78 10.87
CA ASP A 85 -6.18 7.09 11.80
C ASP A 85 -6.50 8.60 11.72
N ILE A 86 -7.65 8.92 11.10
CA ILE A 86 -8.07 10.30 10.84
C ILE A 86 -8.39 11.05 12.14
N ASP A 87 -8.94 10.38 13.15
CA ASP A 87 -9.27 11.01 14.44
C ASP A 87 -8.01 11.39 15.21
N VAL A 88 -7.01 10.50 15.21
CA VAL A 88 -5.69 10.78 15.82
C VAL A 88 -4.99 11.91 15.08
N LEU A 89 -5.00 11.91 13.75
CA LEU A 89 -4.39 12.98 12.95
C LEU A 89 -5.09 14.32 13.16
N THR A 90 -6.41 14.33 13.21
CA THR A 90 -7.20 15.55 13.44
C THR A 90 -6.87 16.15 14.79
N THR A 91 -6.88 15.33 15.85
CA THR A 91 -6.49 15.75 17.20
C THR A 91 -5.06 16.31 17.23
N TYR A 92 -4.11 15.64 16.56
CA TYR A 92 -2.73 16.10 16.48
C TYR A 92 -2.60 17.48 15.82
N ILE A 93 -3.36 17.74 14.75
CA ILE A 93 -3.35 19.05 14.07
C ILE A 93 -3.89 20.13 15.01
N GLU A 94 -5.05 19.91 15.62
CA GLU A 94 -5.68 20.89 16.52
C GLU A 94 -4.76 21.29 17.70
N GLU A 95 -4.00 20.34 18.24
CA GLU A 95 -3.09 20.58 19.36
C GLU A 95 -1.78 21.28 18.95
N ASN A 96 -1.30 21.08 17.72
CA ASN A 96 0.04 21.51 17.29
C ASN A 96 0.03 22.72 16.35
N GLU A 97 -1.04 22.92 15.58
CA GLU A 97 -1.17 24.09 14.70
C GLU A 97 -1.00 25.43 15.44
N PRO A 98 -1.59 25.65 16.64
CA PRO A 98 -1.39 26.89 17.39
C PRO A 98 0.03 27.09 17.93
N LYS A 99 0.82 26.01 18.02
CA LYS A 99 2.20 26.00 18.54
C LYS A 99 3.24 26.25 17.45
N MET A 100 2.84 26.26 16.18
CA MET A 100 3.75 26.47 15.05
C MET A 100 4.35 27.87 15.08
N VAL A 101 5.67 27.95 14.90
CA VAL A 101 6.32 29.24 14.61
C VAL A 101 6.03 29.67 13.17
N GLN A 102 6.22 30.95 12.87
CA GLN A 102 5.87 31.54 11.58
C GLN A 102 6.43 30.75 10.39
N ASP A 103 7.71 30.37 10.41
CA ASP A 103 8.35 29.61 9.32
C ASP A 103 7.72 28.22 9.11
N GLN A 104 7.36 27.54 10.21
CA GLN A 104 6.71 26.23 10.16
C GLN A 104 5.30 26.36 9.59
N LYS A 105 4.56 27.39 10.01
CA LYS A 105 3.21 27.68 9.53
C LYS A 105 3.19 28.01 8.05
N GLU A 106 4.12 28.83 7.57
CA GLU A 106 4.23 29.16 6.15
C GLU A 106 4.52 27.93 5.28
N ALA A 107 5.42 27.06 5.73
CA ALA A 107 5.71 25.82 5.03
C ALA A 107 4.52 24.86 5.04
N PHE A 108 3.83 24.72 6.19
CA PHE A 108 2.63 23.90 6.33
C PHE A 108 1.52 24.36 5.38
N GLU A 109 1.17 25.65 5.40
CA GLU A 109 0.15 26.22 4.52
C GLU A 109 0.50 26.03 3.03
N LYS A 110 1.78 26.19 2.67
CA LYS A 110 2.24 26.05 1.28
C LYS A 110 2.05 24.62 0.76
N ILE A 111 2.39 23.62 1.57
CA ILE A 111 2.27 22.20 1.19
C ILE A 111 0.80 21.80 1.18
N THR A 112 0.04 22.16 2.21
CA THR A 112 -1.40 21.87 2.30
C THR A 112 -2.14 22.45 1.10
N ARG A 113 -1.88 23.70 0.72
CA ARG A 113 -2.45 24.29 -0.51
C ARG A 113 -2.03 23.56 -1.77
N ALA A 114 -0.76 23.16 -1.88
CA ALA A 114 -0.29 22.43 -3.06
C ALA A 114 -1.01 21.08 -3.21
N VAL A 115 -1.22 20.35 -2.12
CA VAL A 115 -1.96 19.09 -2.10
C VAL A 115 -3.43 19.30 -2.50
N PHE A 116 -4.13 20.26 -1.87
CA PHE A 116 -5.54 20.52 -2.18
C PHE A 116 -5.76 21.03 -3.61
N ASP A 117 -4.85 21.85 -4.12
CA ASP A 117 -4.91 22.36 -5.49
C ASP A 117 -4.38 21.34 -6.52
N ARG A 118 -3.95 20.14 -6.09
CA ARG A 118 -3.28 19.12 -6.91
C ARG A 118 -2.09 19.68 -7.70
N ARG A 119 -1.39 20.64 -7.12
CA ARG A 119 -0.14 21.19 -7.65
C ARG A 119 0.98 20.28 -7.19
N GLY A 120 1.54 19.52 -8.13
CA GLY A 120 2.72 18.69 -7.85
C GLY A 120 3.92 19.52 -7.39
N GLY A 121 4.87 18.88 -6.71
CA GLY A 121 6.09 19.51 -6.23
C GLY A 121 6.79 18.62 -5.21
N ILE A 122 8.10 18.78 -5.06
CA ILE A 122 8.88 18.08 -4.04
C ILE A 122 9.14 19.06 -2.90
N TYR A 123 8.73 18.67 -1.69
CA TYR A 123 8.92 19.47 -0.47
C TYR A 123 9.78 18.67 0.51
N ILE A 124 10.90 19.25 0.94
CA ILE A 124 11.84 18.64 1.88
C ILE A 124 11.88 19.51 3.13
N TYR A 125 11.47 18.95 4.27
CA TYR A 125 11.66 19.59 5.59
C TYR A 125 13.00 19.18 6.18
N ILE A 126 13.83 20.16 6.52
CA ILE A 126 15.08 19.94 7.26
C ILE A 126 14.92 20.59 8.64
N TYR A 127 14.77 19.77 9.67
CA TYR A 127 14.89 20.24 11.05
C TYR A 127 16.38 20.40 11.39
N ILE A 128 16.77 21.56 11.94
CA ILE A 128 18.15 21.85 12.38
C ILE A 128 18.60 20.93 13.53
N PHE A 129 17.69 20.11 14.09
CA PHE A 129 18.03 19.00 14.97
C PHE A 129 17.43 17.68 14.44
N GLY A 130 18.24 16.92 13.70
CA GLY A 130 17.98 15.53 13.33
C GLY A 130 17.20 15.33 12.03
N CYS A 131 17.83 14.67 11.07
CA CYS A 131 17.19 14.21 9.83
C CYS A 131 16.16 13.11 10.16
N SER A 132 14.87 13.43 10.12
CA SER A 132 13.84 12.42 9.81
C SER A 132 13.64 12.40 8.30
N TRP A 133 14.07 11.31 7.68
CA TRP A 133 13.83 11.02 6.27
C TRP A 133 12.34 10.69 6.08
N TRP A 134 11.63 11.49 5.30
CA TRP A 134 10.37 11.06 4.67
C TRP A 134 10.62 11.01 3.17
N HIS A 135 10.49 9.83 2.58
CA HIS A 135 10.43 9.63 1.13
C HIS A 135 8.95 9.75 0.74
N TRP A 136 8.66 10.53 -0.30
CA TRP A 136 7.33 10.65 -0.92
C TRP A 136 7.08 9.47 -1.86
#